data_AF-A0A0H2RUT9-F1
#
_entry.id   AF-A0A0H2RUT9-F1
#
_cell.length_a   1.000
_cell.length_b   1.000
_cell.length_c   1.000
_cell.angle_alpha   90.00
_cell.angle_beta   90.00
_cell.angle_gamma   90.00
#
_symmetry.space_group_name_H-M   'P 1'
#
loop_
_entity.id
_entity.type
_entity.pdbx_description
1 polymer ?
#
loop_
_entity_poly.entity_id
_entity_poly.type
_entity_poly.pdbx_seq_one_letter_code
_entity_poly.pdbx_strand_id
1 'polypeptide(L)'
;MKWERLEVKIAQTTSSTFTPFLPSALPLAVKGPYFNSWFAGGANQGVLSRTTPSFWPAWDDQTTWTYIVVVDDSPFMILGSGKAPNATIANQTAASFTATRTSFTFITGPVEVNVTFLSPITPNDLVRQSMPFAYFYMDITSTDGAAHDIRIYSDVNPQWLHGNKYTLPDPDPKVNAIASLMNSTGDFLGLQMQLKDPRPFTEVAEHAQDVIGVFAMKSSSSIKYQIGDETTVLGLGTNGTGLQNTVDSNYSAHALDNPYDVLAISLDLGSIESTSESLMWTVGMLRDPSINLTTAAGATQLRSSYYWSNFSSVSEITAFVLDDFETALASADAFDEMIKNVSLSDVSGYTDLLALAARQILGTLEITVWKASDGTWNQSDIMIFSKDMGDVASSGTSGGTNVVDVLYAGFPAIMYLNPDLGGYLLRPILESQVKNGTLVGQPYAPQNLGTQFPNVSSNTSPHNSGIEQSGNMLIMVLAHFQRTFDSSLVQNYYPLLKLWANYLVNETLNAGFQTTSLSDGITSFNQTNLVLKGILGISAMSSISSANNENGDAAVYQVSSVNILSLWN
;
A
#
# COMPACT_ATOMS: atom_id res chain seq x y z
N MET A 1 36.62 51.16 -1.10
CA MET A 1 35.17 50.94 -1.22
C MET A 1 34.82 49.70 -0.42
N LYS A 2 34.19 49.88 0.73
CA LYS A 2 33.56 48.81 1.50
C LYS A 2 32.25 48.47 0.80
N TRP A 3 32.03 47.19 0.51
CA TRP A 3 30.74 46.70 0.04
C TRP A 3 29.92 46.30 1.28
N GLU A 4 28.88 47.07 1.59
CA GLU A 4 27.89 46.71 2.60
C GLU A 4 27.00 45.59 2.06
N ARG A 5 26.85 44.51 2.84
CA ARG A 5 25.85 43.47 2.60
C ARG A 5 24.48 44.05 2.90
N LEU A 6 23.60 44.03 1.90
CA LEU A 6 22.16 44.09 2.12
C LEU A 6 21.74 42.81 2.87
N GLU A 7 21.53 42.92 4.18
CA GLU A 7 20.80 41.91 4.94
C GLU A 7 19.33 41.99 4.53
N VAL A 8 18.93 41.08 3.65
CA VAL A 8 17.52 40.69 3.53
C VAL A 8 17.18 39.97 4.83
N LYS A 9 16.27 40.52 5.63
CA LYS A 9 15.66 39.80 6.76
C LYS A 9 14.84 38.64 6.19
N ILE A 10 15.49 37.50 6.00
CA ILE A 10 14.79 36.22 5.88
C ILE A 10 14.23 35.94 7.28
N ALA A 11 12.90 35.90 7.40
CA ALA A 11 12.26 35.43 8.62
C ALA A 11 12.87 34.07 8.98
N GLN A 12 13.25 33.87 10.26
CA GLN A 12 13.77 32.59 10.73
C GLN A 12 12.80 31.47 10.35
N THR A 13 13.13 30.67 9.35
CA THR A 13 12.54 29.35 9.18
C THR A 13 13.04 28.53 10.36
N THR A 14 12.18 28.32 11.35
CA THR A 14 12.40 27.29 12.36
C THR A 14 12.57 25.97 11.61
N SER A 15 13.73 25.33 11.77
CA SER A 15 13.98 24.01 11.16
C SER A 15 12.95 23.03 11.69
N SER A 16 12.16 22.41 10.80
CA SER A 16 11.23 21.34 11.18
C SER A 16 12.01 20.23 11.89
N THR A 17 11.49 19.72 13.00
CA THR A 17 12.04 18.52 13.66
C THR A 17 11.46 17.27 13.03
N PHE A 18 12.26 16.19 12.94
CA PHE A 18 11.85 14.92 12.35
C PHE A 18 12.07 13.79 13.33
N THR A 19 11.02 13.01 13.62
CA THR A 19 11.09 11.86 14.53
C THR A 19 10.51 10.61 13.87
N PRO A 20 11.23 9.48 13.84
CA PRO A 20 12.59 9.26 14.36
C PRO A 20 13.71 9.88 13.49
N PHE A 21 13.50 10.01 12.19
CA PHE A 21 14.42 10.66 11.24
C PHE A 21 13.63 11.21 10.04
N LEU A 22 14.31 11.82 9.06
CA LEU A 22 13.69 12.23 7.78
C LEU A 22 13.93 11.13 6.73
N PRO A 23 12.93 10.30 6.37
CA PRO A 23 13.09 9.31 5.33
C PRO A 23 12.98 9.95 3.94
N SER A 24 13.48 9.25 2.92
CA SER A 24 13.36 9.69 1.51
C SER A 24 11.91 9.85 1.07
N ALA A 25 11.02 8.98 1.56
CA ALA A 25 9.58 9.03 1.32
C ALA A 25 8.81 8.70 2.60
N LEU A 26 7.71 9.41 2.82
CA LEU A 26 6.78 9.22 3.93
C LEU A 26 5.44 8.69 3.38
N PRO A 27 4.92 7.56 3.87
CA PRO A 27 3.62 7.04 3.45
C PRO A 27 2.52 7.94 4.00
N LEU A 28 1.56 8.33 3.15
CA LEU A 28 0.38 9.08 3.58
C LEU A 28 -0.85 8.17 3.59
N ALA A 29 -1.10 7.45 2.49
CA ALA A 29 -2.19 6.50 2.40
C ALA A 29 -1.73 5.22 1.70
N VAL A 30 -1.47 4.17 2.48
CA VAL A 30 -0.88 2.90 1.98
C VAL A 30 -1.67 1.71 2.50
N LYS A 31 -2.61 1.23 1.67
CA LYS A 31 -3.56 0.14 1.99
C LYS A 31 -3.83 -0.77 0.79
N GLY A 32 -2.78 -1.11 0.06
CA GLY A 32 -2.82 -2.05 -1.05
C GLY A 32 -2.16 -1.49 -2.32
N PRO A 33 -2.01 -2.31 -3.38
CA PRO A 33 -1.31 -1.93 -4.60
C PRO A 33 -1.89 -0.69 -5.30
N TYR A 34 -3.20 -0.49 -5.21
CA TYR A 34 -3.92 0.61 -5.85
C TYR A 34 -4.36 1.72 -4.91
N PHE A 35 -3.91 1.67 -3.64
CA PHE A 35 -4.06 2.78 -2.70
C PHE A 35 -2.74 3.02 -1.99
N ASN A 36 -1.85 3.75 -2.67
CA ASN A 36 -0.43 3.77 -2.38
C ASN A 36 0.18 5.16 -2.62
N SER A 37 -0.24 6.14 -1.83
CA SER A 37 0.15 7.55 -1.93
C SER A 37 1.22 7.93 -0.91
N TRP A 38 2.28 8.60 -1.39
CA TRP A 38 3.47 8.96 -0.63
C TRP A 38 3.86 10.43 -0.78
N PHE A 39 4.51 10.95 0.24
CA PHE A 39 5.17 12.23 0.23
C PHE A 39 6.69 12.04 0.08
N ALA A 40 7.31 12.66 -0.94
CA ALA A 40 8.75 12.63 -1.16
C ALA A 40 9.51 13.49 -0.12
N GLY A 41 9.63 12.99 1.12
CA GLY A 41 10.21 13.69 2.26
C GLY A 41 11.63 14.21 2.00
N GLY A 42 12.53 13.38 1.47
CA GLY A 42 13.92 13.76 1.25
C GLY A 42 14.09 14.88 0.22
N ALA A 43 13.37 14.80 -0.90
CA ALA A 43 13.42 15.79 -1.98
C ALA A 43 12.81 17.15 -1.56
N ASN A 44 11.79 17.11 -0.69
CA ASN A 44 11.06 18.31 -0.24
C ASN A 44 11.53 18.84 1.12
N GLN A 45 12.70 18.40 1.62
CA GLN A 45 13.22 18.76 2.94
C GLN A 45 12.22 18.49 4.08
N GLY A 46 11.32 17.53 3.86
CA GLY A 46 10.28 17.11 4.78
C GLY A 46 9.12 18.11 4.96
N VAL A 47 9.00 19.15 4.12
CA VAL A 47 7.93 20.15 4.21
C VAL A 47 6.70 19.75 3.38
N LEU A 48 5.62 19.36 4.04
CA LEU A 48 4.39 18.88 3.41
C LEU A 48 3.60 20.01 2.71
N SER A 49 3.54 21.19 3.31
CA SER A 49 2.68 22.32 2.90
C SER A 49 3.02 22.95 1.54
N ARG A 50 4.01 22.40 0.82
CA ARG A 50 4.52 22.94 -0.45
C ARG A 50 4.42 21.95 -1.61
N THR A 51 3.76 20.81 -1.42
CA THR A 51 3.69 19.76 -2.43
C THR A 51 2.34 19.06 -2.43
N THR A 52 2.10 18.34 -3.51
CA THR A 52 1.09 17.29 -3.58
C THR A 52 1.75 15.91 -3.35
N PRO A 53 1.02 14.91 -2.85
CA PRO A 53 1.47 13.53 -2.79
C PRO A 53 1.59 12.90 -4.19
N SER A 54 2.34 11.80 -4.29
CA SER A 54 2.49 11.02 -5.54
C SER A 54 2.08 9.57 -5.34
N PHE A 55 1.57 8.96 -6.41
CA PHE A 55 1.29 7.53 -6.46
C PHE A 55 2.60 6.76 -6.66
N TRP A 56 2.87 5.75 -5.82
CA TRP A 56 4.06 4.94 -6.00
C TRP A 56 3.98 4.07 -7.27
N PRO A 57 5.06 3.93 -8.07
CA PRO A 57 6.44 4.37 -7.86
C PRO A 57 6.82 5.69 -8.55
N ALA A 58 5.88 6.36 -9.20
CA ALA A 58 6.14 7.50 -10.05
C ALA A 58 5.97 8.83 -9.29
N TRP A 59 7.06 9.58 -9.11
CA TRP A 59 7.00 10.88 -8.43
C TRP A 59 6.26 11.95 -9.24
N ASP A 60 6.18 11.76 -10.55
CA ASP A 60 5.45 12.58 -11.51
C ASP A 60 3.97 12.20 -11.66
N ASP A 61 3.50 11.07 -11.10
CA ASP A 61 2.07 10.75 -11.05
C ASP A 61 1.46 11.23 -9.72
N GLN A 62 0.79 12.39 -9.76
CA GLN A 62 0.27 13.04 -8.56
C GLN A 62 -1.04 12.42 -8.07
N THR A 63 -1.16 12.28 -6.74
CA THR A 63 -2.42 11.95 -6.06
C THR A 63 -2.93 13.19 -5.36
N THR A 64 -3.56 14.08 -6.14
CA THR A 64 -3.99 15.39 -5.63
C THR A 64 -4.92 15.23 -4.44
N TRP A 65 -4.46 15.84 -3.35
CA TRP A 65 -5.15 15.94 -2.09
C TRP A 65 -4.81 17.31 -1.54
N THR A 66 -5.82 18.16 -1.41
CA THR A 66 -5.63 19.52 -0.88
C THR A 66 -6.20 19.59 0.52
N TYR A 67 -5.51 20.34 1.38
CA TYR A 67 -5.99 20.67 2.71
C TYR A 67 -5.62 22.10 3.09
N ILE A 68 -6.63 22.87 3.50
CA ILE A 68 -6.51 24.28 3.88
C ILE A 68 -7.26 24.51 5.18
N VAL A 69 -6.61 25.21 6.10
CA VAL A 69 -7.21 25.72 7.33
C VAL A 69 -7.32 27.23 7.21
N VAL A 70 -8.54 27.75 7.34
CA VAL A 70 -8.81 29.18 7.37
C VAL A 70 -8.96 29.61 8.82
N VAL A 71 -8.13 30.56 9.25
CA VAL A 71 -8.08 31.09 10.62
C VAL A 71 -8.36 32.58 10.56
N ASP A 72 -9.46 33.04 11.16
CA ASP A 72 -9.88 34.45 11.14
C ASP A 72 -9.83 35.03 9.70
N ASP A 73 -10.51 34.35 8.78
CA ASP A 73 -10.56 34.63 7.33
C ASP A 73 -9.23 34.54 6.57
N SER A 74 -8.14 34.09 7.21
CA SER A 74 -6.84 33.90 6.57
C SER A 74 -6.61 32.43 6.21
N PRO A 75 -6.56 32.06 4.91
CA PRO A 75 -6.32 30.69 4.49
C PRO A 75 -4.85 30.28 4.62
N PHE A 76 -4.60 29.12 5.21
CA PHE A 76 -3.29 28.49 5.36
C PHE A 76 -3.26 27.10 4.70
N MET A 77 -2.34 26.91 3.76
CA MET A 77 -2.16 25.65 3.05
C MET A 77 -1.37 24.66 3.91
N ILE A 78 -1.98 23.51 4.16
CA ILE A 78 -1.42 22.39 4.92
C ILE A 78 -0.89 21.30 3.98
N LEU A 79 -1.63 21.01 2.90
CA LEU A 79 -1.26 20.06 1.85
C LEU A 79 -1.81 20.57 0.50
N GLY A 80 -1.05 20.41 -0.58
CA GLY A 80 -1.48 20.77 -1.94
C GLY A 80 -0.51 21.70 -2.68
N SER A 81 -0.81 21.99 -3.94
CA SER A 81 0.11 22.62 -4.90
C SER A 81 0.06 24.16 -5.00
N GLY A 82 -0.31 24.87 -3.93
CA GLY A 82 -0.21 26.34 -3.86
C GLY A 82 -1.18 27.11 -4.78
N LYS A 83 -2.15 26.43 -5.40
CA LYS A 83 -3.12 27.03 -6.33
C LYS A 83 -4.23 27.85 -5.65
N ALA A 84 -4.37 27.75 -4.33
CA ALA A 84 -5.42 28.44 -3.59
C ALA A 84 -5.19 29.96 -3.57
N PRO A 85 -6.16 30.78 -4.01
CA PRO A 85 -6.01 32.23 -4.00
C PRO A 85 -5.74 32.76 -2.59
N ASN A 86 -4.69 33.57 -2.44
CA ASN A 86 -4.32 34.22 -1.17
C ASN A 86 -4.00 33.28 0.01
N ALA A 87 -3.81 31.97 -0.24
CA ALA A 87 -3.40 31.04 0.80
C ALA A 87 -1.93 31.22 1.17
N THR A 88 -1.66 31.34 2.46
CA THR A 88 -0.29 31.35 3.00
C THR A 88 0.18 29.92 3.22
N ILE A 89 1.43 29.60 2.89
CA ILE A 89 2.00 28.30 3.22
C ILE A 89 2.11 28.16 4.74
N ALA A 90 1.50 27.12 5.33
CA ALA A 90 1.57 26.89 6.76
C ALA A 90 3.01 26.62 7.22
N ASN A 91 3.38 27.15 8.39
CA ASN A 91 4.71 26.98 8.95
C ASN A 91 4.80 25.61 9.65
N GLN A 92 5.37 24.61 8.96
CA GLN A 92 5.58 23.29 9.54
C GLN A 92 6.72 23.32 10.58
N THR A 93 6.43 22.89 11.80
CA THR A 93 7.38 22.85 12.92
C THR A 93 7.89 21.45 13.22
N ALA A 94 7.11 20.41 12.92
CA ALA A 94 7.50 19.03 13.13
C ALA A 94 6.88 18.08 12.10
N ALA A 95 7.56 16.95 11.88
CA ALA A 95 7.01 15.77 11.25
C ALA A 95 7.43 14.52 12.04
N SER A 96 6.54 13.54 12.13
CA SER A 96 6.84 12.25 12.74
C SER A 96 6.18 11.10 11.98
N PHE A 97 6.72 9.89 12.12
CA PHE A 97 6.07 8.70 11.59
C PHE A 97 6.26 7.50 12.50
N THR A 98 5.29 6.59 12.43
CA THR A 98 5.29 5.28 13.09
C THR A 98 5.08 4.19 12.05
N ALA A 99 4.78 2.96 12.48
CA ALA A 99 4.47 1.88 11.55
C ALA A 99 3.14 2.10 10.82
N THR A 100 2.20 2.82 11.42
CA THR A 100 0.84 3.02 10.90
C THR A 100 0.50 4.49 10.60
N ARG A 101 1.24 5.44 11.16
CA ARG A 101 0.94 6.88 11.07
C ARG A 101 2.07 7.70 10.48
N THR A 102 1.68 8.83 9.91
CA THR A 102 2.57 9.94 9.54
C THR A 102 1.90 11.23 9.98
N SER A 103 2.56 12.02 10.81
CA SER A 103 1.99 13.22 11.43
C SER A 103 2.85 14.45 11.21
N PHE A 104 2.20 15.61 11.12
CA PHE A 104 2.84 16.90 10.89
C PHE A 104 2.22 17.96 11.79
N THR A 105 3.06 18.83 12.35
CA THR A 105 2.63 19.96 13.18
C THR A 105 2.89 21.26 12.43
N PHE A 106 1.90 22.14 12.43
CA PHE A 106 1.96 23.45 11.77
C PHE A 106 1.55 24.57 12.72
N ILE A 107 2.14 25.74 12.52
CA ILE A 107 1.62 27.01 13.04
C ILE A 107 0.95 27.76 11.90
N THR A 108 -0.34 28.07 12.06
CA THR A 108 -1.19 28.78 11.09
C THR A 108 -1.79 30.02 11.73
N GLY A 109 -1.01 31.11 11.76
CA GLY A 109 -1.40 32.31 12.51
C GLY A 109 -1.37 32.04 14.02
N PRO A 110 -2.44 32.36 14.78
CA PRO A 110 -2.51 32.15 16.23
C PRO A 110 -2.91 30.72 16.65
N VAL A 111 -2.97 29.75 15.73
CA VAL A 111 -3.33 28.35 16.07
C VAL A 111 -2.25 27.36 15.63
N GLU A 112 -2.09 26.30 16.43
CA GLU A 112 -1.35 25.10 16.10
C GLU A 112 -2.31 24.06 15.49
N VAL A 113 -1.87 23.42 14.42
CA VAL A 113 -2.61 22.38 13.70
C VAL A 113 -1.76 21.12 13.64
N ASN A 114 -2.26 20.04 14.24
CA ASN A 114 -1.65 18.71 14.18
C ASN A 114 -2.44 17.86 13.20
N VAL A 115 -1.78 17.41 12.14
CA VAL A 115 -2.35 16.56 11.10
C VAL A 115 -1.76 15.17 11.18
N THR A 116 -2.61 14.15 11.09
CA THR A 116 -2.17 12.75 11.04
C THR A 116 -2.84 12.00 9.90
N PHE A 117 -2.00 11.32 9.12
CA PHE A 117 -2.40 10.32 8.14
C PHE A 117 -2.24 8.93 8.78
N LEU A 118 -3.33 8.18 8.84
CA LEU A 118 -3.39 6.85 9.45
C LEU A 118 -3.78 5.82 8.40
N SER A 119 -2.88 4.84 8.19
CA SER A 119 -3.12 3.64 7.39
C SER A 119 -3.06 2.44 8.33
N PRO A 120 -4.19 1.96 8.88
CA PRO A 120 -4.19 0.91 9.89
C PRO A 120 -3.64 -0.40 9.35
N ILE A 121 -2.79 -1.03 10.16
CA ILE A 121 -2.25 -2.37 9.92
C ILE A 121 -2.89 -3.33 10.93
N THR A 122 -3.65 -4.29 10.42
CA THR A 122 -4.42 -5.26 11.23
C THR A 122 -4.23 -6.69 10.70
N PRO A 123 -3.02 -7.29 10.77
CA PRO A 123 -2.70 -8.56 10.11
C PRO A 123 -3.56 -9.75 10.57
N ASN A 124 -4.15 -9.65 11.76
CA ASN A 124 -5.02 -10.66 12.37
C ASN A 124 -6.52 -10.45 12.08
N ASP A 125 -6.88 -9.38 11.37
CA ASP A 125 -8.24 -9.09 10.91
C ASP A 125 -8.23 -8.89 9.40
N LEU A 126 -8.59 -9.93 8.66
CA LEU A 126 -8.55 -9.93 7.20
C LEU A 126 -9.57 -8.95 6.59
N VAL A 127 -10.67 -8.65 7.28
CA VAL A 127 -11.67 -7.67 6.80
C VAL A 127 -11.05 -6.29 6.82
N ARG A 128 -10.50 -5.86 7.96
CA ARG A 128 -9.84 -4.54 8.09
C ARG A 128 -8.53 -4.44 7.31
N GLN A 129 -7.76 -5.52 7.23
CA GLN A 129 -6.48 -5.51 6.51
C GLN A 129 -6.69 -5.36 5.00
N SER A 130 -7.69 -6.04 4.45
CA SER A 130 -8.00 -6.01 3.01
C SER A 130 -8.75 -4.76 2.56
N MET A 131 -9.26 -3.96 3.50
CA MET A 131 -10.06 -2.77 3.21
C MET A 131 -9.17 -1.59 2.80
N PRO A 132 -9.31 -1.05 1.58
CA PRO A 132 -8.42 -0.02 1.04
C PRO A 132 -8.87 1.38 1.46
N PHE A 133 -8.88 1.66 2.77
CA PHE A 133 -9.24 2.96 3.35
C PHE A 133 -8.18 3.46 4.32
N ALA A 134 -7.93 4.77 4.27
CA ALA A 134 -7.01 5.48 5.14
C ALA A 134 -7.77 6.64 5.78
N TYR A 135 -7.36 6.99 7.00
CA TYR A 135 -7.89 8.12 7.72
C TYR A 135 -6.92 9.29 7.61
N PHE A 136 -7.50 10.47 7.55
CA PHE A 136 -6.79 11.73 7.69
C PHE A 136 -7.54 12.53 8.73
N TYR A 137 -6.86 12.89 9.80
CA TYR A 137 -7.49 13.64 10.87
C TYR A 137 -6.60 14.75 11.40
N MET A 138 -7.24 15.69 12.09
CA MET A 138 -6.51 16.78 12.72
C MET A 138 -7.09 17.26 14.04
N ASP A 139 -6.19 17.86 14.81
CA ASP A 139 -6.46 18.54 16.06
C ASP A 139 -5.96 19.99 15.95
N ILE A 140 -6.75 20.93 16.45
CA ILE A 140 -6.44 22.36 16.40
C ILE A 140 -6.43 22.90 17.82
N THR A 141 -5.46 23.75 18.14
CA THR A 141 -5.35 24.39 19.46
C THR A 141 -4.83 25.81 19.33
N SER A 142 -5.46 26.76 20.02
CA SER A 142 -5.01 28.14 20.11
C SER A 142 -3.64 28.23 20.80
N THR A 143 -2.78 29.08 20.27
CA THR A 143 -1.43 29.34 20.81
C THR A 143 -1.37 30.62 21.66
N ASP A 144 -2.40 31.47 21.58
CA ASP A 144 -2.51 32.72 22.34
C ASP A 144 -3.57 32.69 23.45
N GLY A 145 -4.34 31.60 23.54
CA GLY A 145 -5.39 31.39 24.53
C GLY A 145 -6.71 32.09 24.20
N ALA A 146 -6.88 32.62 23.00
CA ALA A 146 -8.14 33.16 22.49
C ALA A 146 -8.86 32.16 21.58
N ALA A 147 -10.18 32.33 21.45
CA ALA A 147 -10.97 31.61 20.47
C ALA A 147 -10.84 32.25 19.08
N HIS A 148 -10.70 31.43 18.04
CA HIS A 148 -10.54 31.86 16.65
C HIS A 148 -11.60 31.25 15.75
N ASP A 149 -12.02 31.97 14.70
CA ASP A 149 -12.92 31.43 13.69
C ASP A 149 -12.17 30.45 12.80
N ILE A 150 -12.58 29.17 12.81
CA ILE A 150 -11.90 28.10 12.10
C ILE A 150 -12.81 27.47 11.06
N ARG A 151 -12.36 27.51 9.80
CA ARG A 151 -12.98 26.78 8.69
C ARG A 151 -11.94 25.91 8.01
N ILE A 152 -12.37 24.74 7.56
CA ILE A 152 -11.51 23.74 6.96
C ILE A 152 -12.03 23.41 5.57
N TYR A 153 -11.11 23.25 4.63
CA TYR A 153 -11.41 22.80 3.29
C TYR A 153 -10.46 21.66 2.91
N SER A 154 -11.03 20.58 2.36
CA SER A 154 -10.25 19.51 1.74
C SER A 154 -10.92 18.99 0.49
N ASP A 155 -10.11 18.63 -0.49
CA ASP A 155 -10.56 18.01 -1.73
C ASP A 155 -9.62 16.91 -2.20
N VAL A 156 -10.18 16.02 -3.00
CA VAL A 156 -9.47 15.06 -3.85
C VAL A 156 -9.99 15.18 -5.27
N ASN A 157 -9.24 14.65 -6.24
CA ASN A 157 -9.66 14.65 -7.64
C ASN A 157 -9.51 13.28 -8.31
N PRO A 158 -9.96 13.12 -9.57
CA PRO A 158 -9.84 11.84 -10.26
C PRO A 158 -8.43 11.39 -10.68
N GLN A 159 -7.36 12.14 -10.39
CA GLN A 159 -5.97 11.68 -10.68
C GLN A 159 -5.63 10.40 -9.88
N TRP A 160 -6.34 10.12 -8.80
CA TRP A 160 -6.26 8.83 -8.10
C TRP A 160 -6.69 7.64 -8.97
N LEU A 161 -7.51 7.86 -10.00
CA LEU A 161 -8.11 6.79 -10.83
C LEU A 161 -7.30 6.49 -12.10
N HIS A 162 -6.34 7.33 -12.48
CA HIS A 162 -5.63 7.20 -13.75
C HIS A 162 -4.26 7.89 -13.70
N GLY A 163 -3.19 7.17 -14.04
CA GLY A 163 -1.85 7.74 -14.15
C GLY A 163 -1.56 8.31 -15.54
N ASN A 164 -0.54 9.15 -15.66
CA ASN A 164 -0.09 9.64 -16.95
C ASN A 164 0.95 8.69 -17.54
N LYS A 165 0.79 8.34 -18.83
CA LYS A 165 1.85 7.57 -19.49
C LYS A 165 3.14 8.39 -19.43
N TYR A 166 4.26 7.78 -19.06
CA TYR A 166 5.60 8.39 -18.94
C TYR A 166 6.05 9.31 -20.10
N THR A 167 5.39 9.25 -21.26
CA THR A 167 5.64 10.07 -22.45
C THR A 167 4.80 11.36 -22.52
N LEU A 168 3.89 11.61 -21.59
CA LEU A 168 3.01 12.78 -21.56
C LEU A 168 3.35 13.66 -20.34
N PRO A 169 3.33 15.00 -20.46
CA PRO A 169 3.46 15.87 -19.30
C PRO A 169 2.26 15.70 -18.35
N ASP A 170 2.52 15.52 -17.05
CA ASP A 170 1.50 15.44 -16.00
C ASP A 170 0.96 16.85 -15.65
N PRO A 171 -0.37 17.03 -15.45
CA PRO A 171 -1.46 16.13 -15.83
C PRO A 171 -1.98 16.40 -17.25
N ASP A 172 -2.13 15.35 -18.08
CA ASP A 172 -2.87 15.40 -19.36
C ASP A 172 -3.65 14.08 -19.67
N PRO A 173 -4.34 13.43 -18.71
CA PRO A 173 -5.15 12.26 -19.06
C PRO A 173 -6.50 12.73 -19.62
N LYS A 174 -6.62 12.70 -20.95
CA LYS A 174 -7.87 13.00 -21.71
C LYS A 174 -8.92 11.90 -21.59
N VAL A 175 -9.19 11.48 -20.36
CA VAL A 175 -10.23 10.53 -19.97
C VAL A 175 -11.24 11.26 -19.10
N ASN A 176 -12.46 10.74 -19.04
CA ASN A 176 -13.52 11.35 -18.25
C ASN A 176 -13.80 10.49 -17.00
N ALA A 177 -14.22 11.14 -15.92
CA ALA A 177 -14.76 10.48 -14.74
C ALA A 177 -16.23 10.85 -14.53
N ILE A 178 -16.90 10.08 -13.70
CA ILE A 178 -18.18 10.42 -13.09
C ILE A 178 -17.94 10.65 -11.60
N ALA A 179 -18.66 11.59 -11.01
CA ALA A 179 -18.64 11.81 -9.58
C ALA A 179 -20.05 12.15 -9.09
N SER A 180 -20.36 11.74 -7.87
CA SER A 180 -21.68 11.95 -7.28
C SER A 180 -21.62 11.98 -5.76
N LEU A 181 -22.67 12.53 -5.16
CA LEU A 181 -22.99 12.25 -3.78
C LEU A 181 -23.33 10.75 -3.65
N MET A 182 -22.86 10.12 -2.58
CA MET A 182 -23.23 8.75 -2.27
C MET A 182 -24.66 8.69 -1.71
N ASN A 183 -25.40 7.65 -2.08
CA ASN A 183 -26.66 7.32 -1.41
C ASN A 183 -26.33 6.70 -0.05
N SER A 184 -26.29 7.52 1.01
CA SER A 184 -25.96 7.04 2.35
C SER A 184 -27.18 6.39 3.03
N THR A 185 -26.93 5.30 3.76
CA THR A 185 -27.89 4.69 4.69
C THR A 185 -27.57 5.07 6.15
N GLY A 186 -26.60 5.96 6.39
CA GLY A 186 -26.09 6.33 7.72
C GLY A 186 -25.70 7.81 7.84
N ASP A 187 -25.20 8.18 9.03
CA ASP A 187 -24.90 9.56 9.45
C ASP A 187 -23.56 10.08 8.89
N PHE A 188 -23.39 10.03 7.57
CA PHE A 188 -22.18 10.55 6.90
C PHE A 188 -22.46 11.29 5.59
N LEU A 189 -21.53 12.17 5.23
CA LEU A 189 -21.41 12.77 3.90
C LEU A 189 -20.33 12.01 3.14
N GLY A 190 -20.68 11.39 2.02
CA GLY A 190 -19.74 10.70 1.15
C GLY A 190 -19.84 11.18 -0.29
N LEU A 191 -18.70 11.48 -0.89
CA LEU A 191 -18.54 11.75 -2.30
C LEU A 191 -17.82 10.56 -2.94
N GLN A 192 -18.26 10.15 -4.12
CA GLN A 192 -17.65 9.04 -4.86
C GLN A 192 -17.28 9.47 -6.28
N MET A 193 -16.23 8.85 -6.83
CA MET A 193 -15.78 9.03 -8.21
C MET A 193 -15.39 7.70 -8.85
N GLN A 194 -15.54 7.61 -10.17
CA GLN A 194 -15.12 6.48 -10.98
C GLN A 194 -14.80 6.95 -12.40
N LEU A 195 -13.91 6.26 -13.13
CA LEU A 195 -13.79 6.51 -14.57
C LEU A 195 -15.14 6.32 -15.26
N LYS A 196 -15.45 7.16 -16.24
CA LYS A 196 -16.71 7.06 -17.00
C LYS A 196 -16.82 5.74 -17.75
N ASP A 197 -15.71 5.23 -18.24
CA ASP A 197 -15.57 3.95 -18.92
C ASP A 197 -14.55 3.07 -18.15
N PRO A 198 -14.96 2.42 -17.05
CA PRO A 198 -14.07 1.55 -16.27
C PRO A 198 -13.58 0.36 -17.09
N ARG A 199 -12.31 -0.01 -16.91
CA ARG A 199 -11.69 -1.16 -17.58
C ARG A 199 -11.18 -2.16 -16.53
N PRO A 200 -11.98 -3.19 -16.20
CA PRO A 200 -11.58 -4.21 -15.24
C PRO A 200 -10.22 -4.82 -15.55
N PHE A 201 -9.43 -5.02 -14.50
CA PHE A 201 -8.10 -5.66 -14.56
C PHE A 201 -7.11 -5.02 -15.55
N THR A 202 -7.28 -3.73 -15.84
CA THR A 202 -6.35 -2.96 -16.67
C THR A 202 -5.61 -1.96 -15.80
N GLU A 203 -4.32 -1.77 -16.07
CA GLU A 203 -3.50 -0.72 -15.47
C GLU A 203 -3.08 0.31 -16.53
N VAL A 204 -2.99 1.58 -16.12
CA VAL A 204 -2.29 2.63 -16.86
C VAL A 204 -1.40 3.37 -15.88
N ALA A 205 -0.08 3.29 -16.12
CA ALA A 205 0.94 3.87 -15.24
C ALA A 205 0.67 3.50 -13.78
N GLU A 206 0.52 2.20 -13.49
CA GLU A 206 0.26 1.67 -12.14
C GLU A 206 -1.11 1.94 -11.50
N HIS A 207 -1.96 2.75 -12.13
CA HIS A 207 -3.34 2.95 -11.67
C HIS A 207 -4.29 1.91 -12.26
N ALA A 208 -5.02 1.22 -11.40
CA ALA A 208 -6.14 0.37 -11.80
C ALA A 208 -7.25 1.21 -12.45
N GLN A 209 -7.79 0.72 -13.56
CA GLN A 209 -8.74 1.44 -14.40
C GLN A 209 -10.21 1.13 -14.05
N ASP A 210 -10.44 0.46 -12.93
CA ASP A 210 -11.74 -0.02 -12.43
C ASP A 210 -11.99 0.38 -10.96
N VAL A 211 -11.24 1.36 -10.45
CA VAL A 211 -11.35 1.87 -9.08
C VAL A 211 -12.62 2.69 -8.88
N ILE A 212 -13.27 2.50 -7.73
CA ILE A 212 -14.26 3.42 -7.16
C ILE A 212 -13.56 4.20 -6.04
N GLY A 213 -13.33 5.49 -6.27
CA GLY A 213 -12.75 6.40 -5.28
C GLY A 213 -13.83 6.94 -4.35
N VAL A 214 -13.54 7.01 -3.05
CA VAL A 214 -14.43 7.54 -2.01
C VAL A 214 -13.70 8.62 -1.22
N PHE A 215 -14.41 9.72 -0.93
CA PHE A 215 -13.99 10.75 0.01
C PHE A 215 -15.16 11.10 0.94
N ALA A 216 -14.99 10.89 2.24
CA ALA A 216 -16.12 10.97 3.17
C ALA A 216 -15.71 11.44 4.57
N MET A 217 -16.70 11.92 5.32
CA MET A 217 -16.60 12.22 6.75
C MET A 217 -17.97 12.06 7.43
N LYS A 218 -17.99 11.93 8.77
CA LYS A 218 -19.26 11.90 9.54
C LYS A 218 -20.05 13.20 9.35
N SER A 219 -21.37 13.09 9.26
CA SER A 219 -22.25 14.23 9.00
C SER A 219 -22.34 15.17 10.20
N SER A 220 -22.43 16.46 9.92
CA SER A 220 -22.76 17.51 10.89
C SER A 220 -23.41 18.69 10.16
N SER A 221 -24.12 19.56 10.88
CA SER A 221 -24.74 20.76 10.30
C SER A 221 -23.72 21.77 9.76
N SER A 222 -22.45 21.62 10.15
CA SER A 222 -21.33 22.49 9.78
C SER A 222 -20.64 22.09 8.49
N ILE A 223 -21.05 20.98 7.88
CA ILE A 223 -20.41 20.45 6.68
C ILE A 223 -21.12 20.94 5.43
N LYS A 224 -20.32 21.29 4.44
CA LYS A 224 -20.77 21.53 3.06
C LYS A 224 -19.90 20.76 2.08
N TYR A 225 -20.43 20.51 0.89
CA TYR A 225 -19.71 19.83 -0.18
C TYR A 225 -19.85 20.54 -1.52
N GLN A 226 -18.94 20.23 -2.44
CA GLN A 226 -19.12 20.62 -3.84
C GLN A 226 -18.30 19.71 -4.76
N ILE A 227 -18.87 19.35 -5.91
CA ILE A 227 -18.19 18.64 -6.99
C ILE A 227 -18.19 19.54 -8.23
N GLY A 228 -17.01 19.82 -8.79
CA GLY A 228 -16.86 20.64 -10.00
C GLY A 228 -15.45 21.25 -10.13
N ASP A 229 -15.33 22.28 -10.97
CA ASP A 229 -14.05 22.94 -11.32
C ASP A 229 -13.22 23.36 -10.11
N GLU A 230 -11.96 22.92 -10.05
CA GLU A 230 -10.96 23.13 -8.99
C GLU A 230 -10.86 24.61 -8.63
N THR A 231 -10.72 25.49 -9.62
CA THR A 231 -10.50 26.93 -9.38
C THR A 231 -11.71 27.55 -8.66
N THR A 232 -12.91 27.22 -9.13
CA THR A 232 -14.16 27.71 -8.55
C THR A 232 -14.39 27.14 -7.16
N VAL A 233 -14.25 25.82 -6.99
CA VAL A 233 -14.52 25.12 -5.73
C VAL A 233 -13.50 25.51 -4.66
N LEU A 234 -12.22 25.58 -5.01
CA LEU A 234 -11.14 26.02 -4.11
C LEU A 234 -11.32 27.49 -3.69
N GLY A 235 -11.72 28.35 -4.64
CA GLY A 235 -12.04 29.75 -4.35
C GLY A 235 -13.19 29.90 -3.35
N LEU A 236 -14.24 29.08 -3.48
CA LEU A 236 -15.38 29.03 -2.53
C LEU A 236 -14.98 28.47 -1.17
N GLY A 237 -14.14 27.43 -1.14
CA GLY A 237 -13.68 26.79 0.09
C GLY A 237 -12.80 27.66 0.96
N THR A 238 -12.06 28.59 0.34
CA THR A 238 -11.11 29.48 1.03
C THR A 238 -11.67 30.87 1.32
N ASN A 239 -12.81 31.24 0.73
CA ASN A 239 -13.48 32.52 0.99
C ASN A 239 -14.60 32.37 2.03
N GLY A 240 -15.15 33.49 2.53
CA GLY A 240 -16.23 33.48 3.54
C GLY A 240 -17.61 33.00 3.08
N THR A 241 -17.81 32.65 1.79
CA THR A 241 -19.12 32.16 1.30
C THR A 241 -19.30 30.65 1.44
N GLY A 242 -18.19 29.91 1.51
CA GLY A 242 -18.16 28.45 1.65
C GLY A 242 -18.70 27.70 0.43
N LEU A 243 -18.64 26.36 0.49
CA LEU A 243 -19.18 25.48 -0.55
C LEU A 243 -20.72 25.58 -0.64
N GLN A 244 -21.29 25.14 -1.78
CA GLN A 244 -22.70 25.40 -2.12
C GLN A 244 -23.61 24.15 -2.10
N ASN A 245 -23.10 22.97 -1.72
CA ASN A 245 -23.84 21.70 -1.72
C ASN A 245 -24.35 21.31 -3.11
N THR A 246 -23.51 21.46 -4.12
CA THR A 246 -23.85 21.19 -5.52
C THR A 246 -22.94 20.14 -6.13
N VAL A 247 -23.47 19.47 -7.15
CA VAL A 247 -22.71 18.61 -8.06
C VAL A 247 -22.85 19.23 -9.44
N ASP A 248 -21.73 19.49 -10.12
CA ASP A 248 -21.77 19.95 -11.51
C ASP A 248 -22.45 18.90 -12.39
N SER A 249 -23.56 19.29 -13.02
CA SER A 249 -24.31 18.45 -13.95
C SER A 249 -23.51 18.04 -15.19
N ASN A 250 -22.45 18.79 -15.54
CA ASN A 250 -21.58 18.54 -16.69
C ASN A 250 -20.29 17.81 -16.33
N TYR A 251 -20.06 17.43 -15.07
CA TYR A 251 -18.83 16.77 -14.62
C TYR A 251 -18.39 15.62 -15.55
N SER A 252 -19.33 14.76 -15.95
CA SER A 252 -19.03 13.59 -16.81
C SER A 252 -18.58 13.92 -18.25
N ALA A 253 -18.67 15.18 -18.65
CA ALA A 253 -18.22 15.67 -19.95
C ALA A 253 -16.80 16.23 -19.89
N HIS A 254 -16.30 16.58 -18.70
CA HIS A 254 -14.96 17.10 -18.50
C HIS A 254 -13.94 15.97 -18.56
N ALA A 255 -12.81 16.25 -19.19
CA ALA A 255 -11.64 15.38 -19.10
C ALA A 255 -10.89 15.73 -17.81
N LEU A 256 -10.11 14.78 -17.27
CA LEU A 256 -9.43 14.95 -15.99
C LEU A 256 -8.38 16.07 -15.97
N ASP A 257 -7.97 16.56 -17.15
CA ASP A 257 -6.99 17.62 -17.35
C ASP A 257 -7.60 19.01 -17.61
N ASN A 258 -8.86 19.09 -18.06
CA ASN A 258 -9.46 20.37 -18.45
C ASN A 258 -11.02 20.35 -18.45
N PRO A 259 -11.66 21.08 -17.52
CA PRO A 259 -11.06 21.64 -16.30
C PRO A 259 -10.55 20.53 -15.37
N TYR A 260 -9.67 20.87 -14.44
CA TYR A 260 -9.42 19.99 -13.28
C TYR A 260 -10.65 20.05 -12.39
N ASP A 261 -11.39 18.95 -12.26
CA ASP A 261 -12.52 18.88 -11.33
C ASP A 261 -12.14 18.21 -10.00
N VAL A 262 -12.74 18.66 -8.91
CA VAL A 262 -12.49 18.16 -7.55
C VAL A 262 -13.77 17.72 -6.85
N LEU A 263 -13.62 16.85 -5.86
CA LEU A 263 -14.64 16.45 -4.90
C LEU A 263 -14.25 17.05 -3.55
N ALA A 264 -14.91 18.13 -3.14
CA ALA A 264 -14.52 18.90 -1.97
C ALA A 264 -15.54 18.78 -0.83
N ILE A 265 -15.01 18.76 0.39
CA ILE A 265 -15.76 18.84 1.64
C ILE A 265 -15.16 19.97 2.48
N SER A 266 -16.02 20.83 3.04
CA SER A 266 -15.63 21.88 3.96
C SER A 266 -16.36 21.76 5.29
N LEU A 267 -15.70 22.13 6.38
CA LEU A 267 -16.24 22.13 7.73
C LEU A 267 -16.06 23.51 8.37
N ASP A 268 -17.13 24.04 8.96
CA ASP A 268 -17.13 25.32 9.69
C ASP A 268 -17.30 25.08 11.20
N LEU A 269 -16.24 25.28 11.97
CA LEU A 269 -16.23 25.06 13.41
C LEU A 269 -16.69 26.30 14.18
N GLY A 270 -16.79 27.46 13.51
CA GLY A 270 -16.95 28.75 14.15
C GLY A 270 -15.78 29.08 15.09
N SER A 271 -16.08 29.86 16.13
CA SER A 271 -15.08 30.34 17.09
C SER A 271 -14.75 29.28 18.16
N ILE A 272 -13.51 28.77 18.14
CA ILE A 272 -13.04 27.73 19.06
C ILE A 272 -11.64 28.05 19.62
N GLU A 273 -11.35 27.58 20.84
CA GLU A 273 -9.98 27.56 21.40
C GLU A 273 -9.26 26.26 21.03
N SER A 274 -9.97 25.13 21.00
CA SER A 274 -9.44 23.83 20.57
C SER A 274 -10.55 22.94 20.04
N THR A 275 -10.19 21.93 19.25
CA THR A 275 -11.11 20.85 18.89
C THR A 275 -11.43 20.00 20.13
N SER A 276 -12.69 19.58 20.27
CA SER A 276 -13.10 18.68 21.37
C SER A 276 -12.82 17.20 21.06
N GLU A 277 -12.82 16.86 19.77
CA GLU A 277 -12.50 15.54 19.20
C GLU A 277 -11.76 15.79 17.88
N SER A 278 -10.98 14.81 17.41
CA SER A 278 -10.25 14.93 16.16
C SER A 278 -11.20 15.01 14.97
N LEU A 279 -10.92 15.95 14.06
CA LEU A 279 -11.69 16.14 12.84
C LEU A 279 -11.21 15.15 11.79
N MET A 280 -12.05 14.23 11.34
CA MET A 280 -11.61 13.07 10.55
C MET A 280 -12.32 12.96 9.19
N TRP A 281 -11.51 12.76 8.15
CA TRP A 281 -11.88 12.36 6.80
C TRP A 281 -11.34 10.97 6.51
N THR A 282 -11.97 10.29 5.56
CA THR A 282 -11.44 9.06 4.97
C THR A 282 -11.39 9.15 3.45
N VAL A 283 -10.33 8.57 2.87
CA VAL A 283 -10.18 8.31 1.44
C VAL A 283 -10.13 6.80 1.26
N GLY A 284 -10.83 6.29 0.25
CA GLY A 284 -10.80 4.87 -0.11
C GLY A 284 -10.76 4.62 -1.61
N MET A 285 -10.12 3.52 -2.02
CA MET A 285 -9.98 3.10 -3.42
C MET A 285 -10.45 1.65 -3.56
N LEU A 286 -11.74 1.46 -3.82
CA LEU A 286 -12.36 0.13 -3.85
C LEU A 286 -12.34 -0.48 -5.25
N ARG A 287 -12.33 -1.81 -5.31
CA ARG A 287 -12.42 -2.62 -6.53
C ARG A 287 -13.21 -3.90 -6.24
N ASP A 288 -13.99 -4.38 -7.21
CA ASP A 288 -14.63 -5.69 -7.17
C ASP A 288 -14.99 -6.18 -8.56
N PRO A 289 -14.63 -7.41 -8.95
CA PRO A 289 -13.54 -8.24 -8.41
C PRO A 289 -12.17 -7.53 -8.50
N SER A 290 -11.23 -7.91 -7.65
CA SER A 290 -9.89 -7.28 -7.60
C SER A 290 -8.82 -8.04 -8.37
N ILE A 291 -8.97 -9.36 -8.54
CA ILE A 291 -8.00 -10.24 -9.22
C ILE A 291 -8.67 -11.09 -10.30
N ASN A 292 -8.03 -11.17 -11.47
CA ASN A 292 -8.38 -12.09 -12.55
C ASN A 292 -7.39 -13.26 -12.56
N LEU A 293 -7.73 -14.36 -11.90
CA LEU A 293 -6.88 -15.55 -11.79
C LEU A 293 -7.15 -16.53 -12.94
N THR A 294 -6.11 -16.94 -13.65
CA THR A 294 -6.13 -18.11 -14.53
C THR A 294 -5.47 -19.28 -13.83
N THR A 295 -6.28 -20.28 -13.44
CA THR A 295 -5.81 -21.50 -12.77
C THR A 295 -4.89 -22.33 -13.66
N ALA A 296 -4.13 -23.27 -13.08
CA ALA A 296 -3.30 -24.21 -13.84
C ALA A 296 -4.09 -25.07 -14.86
N ALA A 297 -5.40 -25.25 -14.63
CA ALA A 297 -6.32 -25.92 -15.55
C ALA A 297 -6.71 -25.04 -16.76
N GLY A 298 -6.41 -23.74 -16.73
CA GLY A 298 -6.80 -22.75 -17.74
C GLY A 298 -8.17 -22.11 -17.48
N ALA A 299 -8.81 -22.39 -16.34
CA ALA A 299 -10.08 -21.77 -15.97
C ALA A 299 -9.85 -20.39 -15.36
N THR A 300 -10.69 -19.43 -15.75
CA THR A 300 -10.77 -18.10 -15.14
C THR A 300 -11.55 -18.16 -13.83
N GLN A 301 -10.97 -17.57 -12.78
CA GLN A 301 -11.56 -17.40 -11.46
C GLN A 301 -11.43 -15.93 -11.06
N LEU A 302 -12.55 -15.21 -11.06
CA LEU A 302 -12.59 -13.85 -10.54
C LEU A 302 -12.56 -13.91 -9.02
N ARG A 303 -11.69 -13.12 -8.39
CA ARG A 303 -11.56 -13.08 -6.93
C ARG A 303 -11.80 -11.66 -6.45
N SER A 304 -12.56 -11.53 -5.38
CA SER A 304 -12.90 -10.26 -4.75
C SER A 304 -11.99 -10.02 -3.55
N SER A 305 -11.72 -8.75 -3.23
CA SER A 305 -11.06 -8.40 -1.97
C SER A 305 -11.87 -8.94 -0.78
N TYR A 306 -11.18 -9.42 0.26
CA TYR A 306 -11.80 -10.18 1.35
C TYR A 306 -12.92 -9.42 2.09
N TYR A 307 -12.78 -8.09 2.25
CA TYR A 307 -13.79 -7.26 2.91
C TYR A 307 -15.18 -7.38 2.31
N TRP A 308 -15.33 -7.63 1.00
CA TRP A 308 -16.64 -7.82 0.36
C TRP A 308 -17.43 -9.01 0.91
N SER A 309 -16.77 -9.94 1.60
CA SER A 309 -17.48 -11.02 2.30
C SER A 309 -18.36 -10.54 3.46
N ASN A 310 -18.15 -9.31 3.93
CA ASN A 310 -18.86 -8.71 5.06
C ASN A 310 -19.80 -7.55 4.66
N PHE A 311 -19.74 -7.08 3.41
CA PHE A 311 -20.47 -5.89 2.98
C PHE A 311 -21.15 -6.09 1.63
N SER A 312 -22.25 -5.39 1.43
CA SER A 312 -23.08 -5.48 0.23
C SER A 312 -22.96 -4.27 -0.69
N SER A 313 -22.42 -3.15 -0.21
CA SER A 313 -22.30 -1.91 -0.98
C SER A 313 -21.15 -1.03 -0.51
N VAL A 314 -20.69 -0.14 -1.40
CA VAL A 314 -19.70 0.91 -1.07
C VAL A 314 -20.19 1.80 0.08
N SER A 315 -21.48 2.13 0.12
CA SER A 315 -22.08 2.94 1.18
C SER A 315 -21.97 2.29 2.56
N GLU A 316 -22.21 0.98 2.64
CA GLU A 316 -22.07 0.21 3.88
C GLU A 316 -20.62 0.14 4.35
N ILE A 317 -19.67 -0.05 3.43
CA ILE A 317 -18.23 -0.06 3.72
C ILE A 317 -17.79 1.31 4.26
N THR A 318 -18.19 2.40 3.59
CA THR A 318 -17.84 3.75 4.02
C THR A 318 -18.41 4.09 5.40
N ALA A 319 -19.66 3.70 5.67
CA ALA A 319 -20.25 3.86 7.00
C ALA A 319 -19.45 3.10 8.08
N PHE A 320 -19.11 1.83 7.80
CA PHE A 320 -18.28 1.02 8.70
C PHE A 320 -16.93 1.68 8.99
N VAL A 321 -16.20 2.14 7.95
CA VAL A 321 -14.90 2.80 8.12
C VAL A 321 -15.02 4.03 9.02
N LEU A 322 -16.02 4.88 8.77
CA LEU A 322 -16.19 6.09 9.57
C LEU A 322 -16.51 5.78 11.04
N ASP A 323 -17.29 4.73 11.31
CA ASP A 323 -17.60 4.29 12.67
C ASP A 323 -16.45 3.53 13.35
N ASP A 324 -15.55 2.94 12.57
CA ASP A 324 -14.40 2.16 13.05
C ASP A 324 -13.21 3.02 13.48
N PHE A 325 -13.23 4.35 13.26
CA PHE A 325 -12.06 5.22 13.45
C PHE A 325 -11.37 5.07 14.82
N GLU A 326 -12.12 5.08 15.92
CA GLU A 326 -11.57 4.91 17.27
C GLU A 326 -10.94 3.53 17.47
N THR A 327 -11.55 2.48 16.93
CA THR A 327 -11.02 1.11 16.96
C THR A 327 -9.74 1.02 16.12
N ALA A 328 -9.73 1.66 14.95
CA ALA A 328 -8.57 1.73 14.07
C ALA A 328 -7.40 2.48 14.72
N LEU A 329 -7.67 3.58 15.42
CA LEU A 329 -6.68 4.34 16.17
C LEU A 329 -6.09 3.52 17.32
N ALA A 330 -6.93 2.89 18.13
CA ALA A 330 -6.47 2.02 19.23
C ALA A 330 -5.65 0.82 18.71
N SER A 331 -6.04 0.24 17.58
CA SER A 331 -5.29 -0.85 16.94
C SER A 331 -3.94 -0.37 16.40
N ALA A 332 -3.90 0.85 15.84
CA ALA A 332 -2.67 1.49 15.36
C ALA A 332 -1.70 1.80 16.50
N ASP A 333 -2.19 2.31 17.64
CA ASP A 333 -1.39 2.51 18.84
C ASP A 333 -0.79 1.19 19.34
N ALA A 334 -1.60 0.13 19.43
CA ALA A 334 -1.13 -1.18 19.85
C ALA A 334 -0.07 -1.76 18.89
N PHE A 335 -0.26 -1.57 17.58
CA PHE A 335 0.68 -2.03 16.57
C PHE A 335 1.99 -1.23 16.61
N ASP A 336 1.92 0.09 16.72
CA ASP A 336 3.08 0.98 16.79
C ASP A 336 3.91 0.68 18.05
N GLU A 337 3.26 0.48 19.20
CA GLU A 337 3.94 0.07 20.43
C GLU A 337 4.53 -1.34 20.32
N MET A 338 3.88 -2.29 19.63
CA MET A 338 4.47 -3.60 19.37
C MET A 338 5.78 -3.49 18.57
N ILE A 339 5.81 -2.66 17.51
CA ILE A 339 7.01 -2.45 16.69
C ILE A 339 8.10 -1.72 17.49
N LYS A 340 7.74 -0.66 18.22
CA LYS A 340 8.67 0.15 19.03
C LYS A 340 9.31 -0.65 20.18
N ASN A 341 8.57 -1.61 20.75
CA ASN A 341 9.06 -2.44 21.85
C ASN A 341 9.82 -3.68 21.38
N VAL A 342 10.05 -3.87 20.07
CA VAL A 342 10.97 -4.91 19.58
C VAL A 342 12.37 -4.62 20.14
N SER A 343 12.83 -5.49 21.04
CA SER A 343 14.15 -5.38 21.65
C SER A 343 15.23 -5.73 20.63
N LEU A 344 15.81 -4.71 20.02
CA LEU A 344 17.04 -4.82 19.23
C LEU A 344 18.18 -4.40 20.14
N SER A 345 18.58 -5.33 21.03
CA SER A 345 19.35 -5.08 22.26
C SER A 345 20.71 -4.37 22.09
N ASP A 346 21.18 -4.13 20.86
CA ASP A 346 22.56 -3.73 20.62
C ASP A 346 22.73 -2.62 19.55
N VAL A 347 21.64 -2.07 18.96
CA VAL A 347 21.76 -1.05 17.88
C VAL A 347 20.68 0.04 17.99
N SER A 348 21.10 1.26 18.34
CA SER A 348 20.24 2.45 18.31
C SER A 348 19.74 2.75 16.90
N GLY A 349 18.45 3.08 16.75
CA GLY A 349 17.84 3.51 15.49
C GLY A 349 17.38 2.39 14.55
N TYR A 350 17.61 1.12 14.90
CA TYR A 350 17.21 0.01 14.03
C TYR A 350 15.70 -0.27 14.09
N THR A 351 15.08 -0.06 15.26
CA THR A 351 13.63 -0.12 15.43
C THR A 351 12.92 0.95 14.61
N ASP A 352 13.58 2.10 14.37
CA ASP A 352 13.04 3.19 13.56
C ASP A 352 12.90 2.79 12.08
N LEU A 353 13.75 1.89 11.58
CA LEU A 353 13.63 1.35 10.23
C LEU A 353 12.41 0.42 10.09
N LEU A 354 12.07 -0.32 11.15
CA LEU A 354 10.90 -1.21 11.15
C LEU A 354 9.59 -0.42 11.00
N ALA A 355 9.54 0.80 11.55
CA ALA A 355 8.40 1.70 11.39
C ALA A 355 8.14 2.08 9.92
N LEU A 356 9.17 2.14 9.07
CA LEU A 356 8.98 2.41 7.64
C LEU A 356 8.59 1.14 6.85
N ALA A 357 9.19 0.00 7.21
CA ALA A 357 9.05 -1.25 6.45
C ALA A 357 7.64 -1.87 6.51
N ALA A 358 6.90 -1.69 7.61
CA ALA A 358 5.60 -2.35 7.80
C ALA A 358 4.58 -2.01 6.68
N ARG A 359 4.45 -0.73 6.33
CA ARG A 359 3.58 -0.27 5.23
C ARG A 359 4.10 -0.65 3.85
N GLN A 360 5.41 -0.77 3.67
CA GLN A 360 6.00 -1.26 2.41
C GLN A 360 5.66 -2.72 2.16
N ILE A 361 5.70 -3.55 3.20
CA ILE A 361 5.42 -5.00 3.08
C ILE A 361 3.92 -5.22 2.85
N LEU A 362 3.07 -4.67 3.72
CA LEU A 362 1.64 -4.94 3.67
C LEU A 362 0.89 -4.11 2.62
N GLY A 363 1.45 -2.97 2.20
CA GLY A 363 0.90 -2.13 1.14
C GLY A 363 0.95 -2.74 -0.26
N THR A 364 1.62 -3.88 -0.43
CA THR A 364 1.68 -4.62 -1.72
C THR A 364 0.62 -5.71 -1.83
N LEU A 365 -0.14 -5.98 -0.76
CA LEU A 365 -0.98 -7.17 -0.65
C LEU A 365 -2.42 -6.90 -1.08
N GLU A 366 -2.95 -7.81 -1.88
CA GLU A 366 -4.38 -7.94 -2.20
C GLU A 366 -4.88 -9.26 -1.60
N ILE A 367 -5.61 -9.17 -0.49
CA ILE A 367 -6.18 -10.33 0.21
C ILE A 367 -7.54 -10.63 -0.40
N THR A 368 -7.71 -11.83 -0.95
CA THR A 368 -8.89 -12.17 -1.75
C THR A 368 -9.63 -13.40 -1.25
N VAL A 369 -10.92 -13.42 -1.54
CA VAL A 369 -11.84 -14.53 -1.31
C VAL A 369 -12.55 -14.87 -2.62
N TRP A 370 -12.89 -16.15 -2.79
CA TRP A 370 -13.70 -16.57 -3.93
C TRP A 370 -15.20 -16.46 -3.64
N LYS A 371 -15.94 -16.00 -4.65
CA LYS A 371 -17.39 -15.99 -4.68
C LYS A 371 -17.89 -17.06 -5.63
N ALA A 372 -18.71 -17.97 -5.13
CA ALA A 372 -19.37 -18.97 -5.96
C ALA A 372 -20.35 -18.31 -6.93
N SER A 373 -20.71 -19.04 -8.00
CA SER A 373 -21.65 -18.54 -9.03
C SER A 373 -23.05 -18.24 -8.49
N ASP A 374 -23.42 -18.80 -7.33
CA ASP A 374 -24.68 -18.53 -6.63
C ASP A 374 -24.62 -17.30 -5.71
N GLY A 375 -23.47 -16.62 -5.65
CA GLY A 375 -23.24 -15.44 -4.81
C GLY A 375 -22.66 -15.73 -3.42
N THR A 376 -22.48 -17.00 -3.05
CA THR A 376 -21.97 -17.38 -1.72
C THR A 376 -20.46 -17.16 -1.60
N TRP A 377 -20.03 -16.54 -0.51
CA TRP A 377 -18.60 -16.37 -0.20
C TRP A 377 -18.00 -17.64 0.39
N ASN A 378 -16.88 -18.10 -0.16
CA ASN A 378 -16.09 -19.17 0.44
C ASN A 378 -14.96 -18.58 1.28
N GLN A 379 -15.26 -18.18 2.51
CA GLN A 379 -14.29 -17.53 3.41
C GLN A 379 -13.12 -18.43 3.84
N SER A 380 -13.15 -19.72 3.53
CA SER A 380 -12.01 -20.63 3.68
C SER A 380 -11.08 -20.63 2.47
N ASP A 381 -11.54 -20.17 1.30
CA ASP A 381 -10.74 -20.08 0.08
C ASP A 381 -10.01 -18.73 -0.01
N ILE A 382 -9.09 -18.51 0.93
CA ILE A 382 -8.29 -17.28 0.99
C ILE A 382 -7.02 -17.45 0.15
N MET A 383 -6.70 -16.41 -0.64
CA MET A 383 -5.43 -16.26 -1.35
C MET A 383 -4.97 -14.81 -1.26
N ILE A 384 -3.67 -14.60 -1.08
CA ILE A 384 -3.06 -13.26 -1.13
C ILE A 384 -2.22 -13.15 -2.39
N PHE A 385 -2.47 -12.08 -3.15
CA PHE A 385 -1.66 -11.72 -4.30
C PHE A 385 -0.85 -10.46 -3.97
N SER A 386 0.47 -10.52 -4.11
CA SER A 386 1.34 -9.36 -3.89
C SER A 386 1.77 -8.77 -5.23
N LYS A 387 1.64 -7.44 -5.39
CA LYS A 387 2.18 -6.74 -6.55
C LYS A 387 3.67 -6.42 -6.34
N ASP A 388 4.51 -6.73 -7.30
CA ASP A 388 5.90 -6.25 -7.35
C ASP A 388 5.91 -4.77 -7.73
N MET A 389 6.05 -3.94 -6.70
CA MET A 389 6.11 -2.48 -6.81
C MET A 389 7.55 -1.96 -6.88
N GLY A 390 8.56 -2.85 -6.85
CA GLY A 390 9.98 -2.53 -6.90
C GLY A 390 10.67 -2.86 -8.23
N ASP A 391 9.91 -3.39 -9.20
CA ASP A 391 10.40 -3.84 -10.51
C ASP A 391 11.53 -4.89 -10.41
N VAL A 392 11.43 -5.80 -9.44
CA VAL A 392 12.47 -6.80 -9.17
C VAL A 392 12.46 -7.91 -10.21
N ALA A 393 11.28 -8.39 -10.65
CA ALA A 393 11.18 -9.53 -11.56
C ALA A 393 10.46 -9.25 -12.87
N SER A 394 10.18 -7.99 -13.19
CA SER A 394 9.34 -7.62 -14.34
C SER A 394 9.75 -6.32 -15.02
N SER A 395 11.05 -6.18 -15.37
CA SER A 395 11.62 -4.95 -15.95
C SER A 395 10.73 -4.29 -17.01
N GLY A 396 10.27 -3.06 -16.73
CA GLY A 396 9.46 -2.26 -17.66
C GLY A 396 7.97 -2.61 -17.71
N THR A 397 7.51 -3.57 -16.91
CA THR A 397 6.10 -3.83 -16.60
C THR A 397 5.99 -4.00 -15.09
N SER A 398 5.98 -2.90 -14.33
CA SER A 398 5.69 -2.96 -12.90
C SER A 398 4.44 -3.82 -12.66
N GLY A 399 4.51 -4.73 -11.69
CA GLY A 399 3.40 -5.64 -11.37
C GLY A 399 3.59 -7.13 -11.68
N GLY A 400 4.81 -7.69 -11.62
CA GLY A 400 4.93 -9.13 -11.34
C GLY A 400 4.10 -9.54 -10.12
N THR A 401 3.39 -10.66 -10.15
CA THR A 401 2.55 -11.10 -9.01
C THR A 401 3.24 -12.19 -8.19
N ASN A 402 3.24 -12.10 -6.86
CA ASN A 402 3.87 -13.08 -5.95
C ASN A 402 5.29 -13.45 -6.36
N VAL A 403 6.10 -12.43 -6.64
CA VAL A 403 7.51 -12.57 -6.99
C VAL A 403 8.26 -13.23 -5.83
N VAL A 404 8.82 -14.42 -6.07
CA VAL A 404 9.24 -15.35 -4.99
C VAL A 404 10.38 -14.81 -4.14
N ASP A 405 11.36 -14.14 -4.74
CA ASP A 405 12.49 -13.51 -4.02
C ASP A 405 12.06 -12.26 -3.26
N VAL A 406 11.13 -11.47 -3.79
CA VAL A 406 10.52 -10.34 -3.04
C VAL A 406 9.73 -10.85 -1.84
N LEU A 407 8.93 -11.91 -2.03
CA LEU A 407 8.22 -12.57 -0.94
C LEU A 407 9.18 -13.12 0.10
N TYR A 408 10.26 -13.78 -0.33
CA TYR A 408 11.29 -14.30 0.56
C TYR A 408 11.93 -13.20 1.42
N ALA A 409 12.23 -12.04 0.84
CA ALA A 409 12.80 -10.91 1.57
C ALA A 409 11.84 -10.36 2.65
N GLY A 410 10.53 -10.29 2.36
CA GLY A 410 9.50 -9.83 3.29
C GLY A 410 8.98 -10.92 4.26
N PHE A 411 9.26 -12.19 4.00
CA PHE A 411 8.67 -13.32 4.72
C PHE A 411 8.92 -13.34 6.23
N PRO A 412 10.10 -12.94 6.76
CA PRO A 412 10.33 -12.87 8.20
C PRO A 412 9.34 -11.94 8.92
N ALA A 413 9.00 -10.80 8.31
CA ALA A 413 8.01 -9.89 8.87
C ALA A 413 6.61 -10.53 8.84
N ILE A 414 6.24 -11.23 7.76
CA ILE A 414 4.97 -11.97 7.69
C ILE A 414 4.89 -13.04 8.80
N MET A 415 5.95 -13.83 9.01
CA MET A 415 6.02 -14.83 10.09
C MET A 415 5.99 -14.22 11.49
N TYR A 416 6.44 -12.98 11.65
CA TYR A 416 6.37 -12.26 12.92
C TYR A 416 4.97 -11.72 13.17
N LEU A 417 4.37 -11.09 12.17
CA LEU A 417 3.10 -10.36 12.28
C LEU A 417 1.89 -11.30 12.31
N ASN A 418 1.78 -12.18 11.32
CA ASN A 418 0.75 -13.22 11.26
C ASN A 418 1.20 -14.33 10.28
N PRO A 419 1.63 -15.50 10.79
CA PRO A 419 2.09 -16.63 9.97
C PRO A 419 1.05 -17.14 8.96
N ASP A 420 -0.25 -17.03 9.25
CA ASP A 420 -1.32 -17.52 8.37
C ASP A 420 -1.31 -16.79 7.02
N LEU A 421 -0.93 -15.50 7.00
CA LEU A 421 -0.76 -14.74 5.76
C LEU A 421 0.31 -15.37 4.85
N GLY A 422 1.35 -15.97 5.43
CA GLY A 422 2.37 -16.69 4.66
C GLY A 422 1.79 -17.90 3.93
N GLY A 423 0.86 -18.62 4.57
CA GLY A 423 0.14 -19.72 3.94
C GLY A 423 -0.67 -19.25 2.73
N TYR A 424 -1.41 -18.15 2.89
CA TYR A 424 -2.21 -17.56 1.81
C TYR A 424 -1.39 -16.97 0.67
N LEU A 425 -0.16 -16.52 0.93
CA LEU A 425 0.79 -16.03 -0.08
C LEU A 425 1.46 -17.16 -0.89
N LEU A 426 1.80 -18.27 -0.21
CA LEU A 426 2.45 -19.42 -0.83
C LEU A 426 1.47 -20.28 -1.64
N ARG A 427 0.24 -20.39 -1.16
CA ARG A 427 -0.82 -21.21 -1.78
C ARG A 427 -1.01 -20.97 -3.28
N PRO A 428 -1.19 -19.73 -3.80
CA PRO A 428 -1.41 -19.53 -5.22
C PRO A 428 -0.19 -19.91 -6.07
N ILE A 429 1.03 -19.79 -5.56
CA ILE A 429 2.26 -20.24 -6.24
C ILE A 429 2.25 -21.77 -6.37
N LEU A 430 1.99 -22.48 -5.27
CA LEU A 430 1.93 -23.94 -5.24
C LEU A 430 0.81 -24.50 -6.13
N GLU A 431 -0.39 -23.92 -6.05
CA GLU A 431 -1.54 -24.33 -6.89
C GLU A 431 -1.28 -24.13 -8.38
N SER A 432 -0.56 -23.07 -8.77
CA SER A 432 -0.25 -22.79 -10.18
C SER A 432 0.60 -23.87 -10.86
N GLN A 433 1.30 -24.70 -10.08
CA GLN A 433 2.21 -25.73 -10.59
C GLN A 433 1.59 -27.14 -10.54
N VAL A 434 0.31 -27.25 -10.20
CA VAL A 434 -0.42 -28.53 -10.14
C VAL A 434 -1.71 -28.45 -10.96
N LYS A 435 -1.72 -29.12 -12.11
CA LYS A 435 -2.90 -29.24 -12.99
C LYS A 435 -3.58 -30.58 -12.77
N ASN A 436 -4.76 -30.58 -12.15
CA ASN A 436 -5.56 -31.78 -11.88
C ASN A 436 -4.72 -32.90 -11.22
N GLY A 437 -3.92 -32.54 -10.20
CA GLY A 437 -3.02 -33.46 -9.50
C GLY A 437 -1.73 -33.82 -10.25
N THR A 438 -1.54 -33.34 -11.48
CA THR A 438 -0.31 -33.55 -12.26
C THR A 438 0.60 -32.32 -12.14
N LEU A 439 1.88 -32.55 -11.83
CA LEU A 439 2.87 -31.47 -11.79
C LEU A 439 3.07 -30.89 -13.20
N VAL A 440 3.10 -29.57 -13.31
CA VAL A 440 3.36 -28.83 -14.55
C VAL A 440 4.52 -27.85 -14.32
N GLY A 441 5.05 -27.28 -15.40
CA GLY A 441 6.15 -26.33 -15.32
C GLY A 441 7.53 -26.99 -15.35
N GLN A 442 8.48 -26.34 -14.68
CA GLN A 442 9.89 -26.69 -14.67
C GLN A 442 10.22 -27.62 -13.50
N PRO A 443 11.38 -28.30 -13.49
CA PRO A 443 11.85 -29.06 -12.33
C PRO A 443 12.23 -28.18 -11.12
N TYR A 444 12.12 -26.86 -11.24
CA TYR A 444 12.39 -25.84 -10.22
C TYR A 444 11.19 -24.91 -10.05
N ALA A 445 11.18 -24.12 -8.98
CA ALA A 445 10.08 -23.21 -8.65
C ALA A 445 10.03 -22.03 -9.62
N PRO A 446 8.82 -21.51 -9.94
CA PRO A 446 8.67 -20.33 -10.80
C PRO A 446 9.19 -19.06 -10.12
N GLN A 447 9.47 -18.02 -10.90
CA GLN A 447 9.85 -16.69 -10.37
C GLN A 447 8.66 -15.89 -9.82
N ASN A 448 7.46 -16.08 -10.38
CA ASN A 448 6.25 -15.30 -10.08
C ASN A 448 4.99 -15.97 -10.64
N LEU A 449 3.84 -15.35 -10.40
CA LEU A 449 2.53 -15.67 -10.96
C LEU A 449 2.14 -14.71 -12.09
N GLY A 450 2.92 -14.72 -13.17
CA GLY A 450 2.69 -13.86 -14.32
C GLY A 450 3.31 -12.46 -14.14
N THR A 451 3.31 -11.71 -15.23
CA THR A 451 4.10 -10.46 -15.37
C THR A 451 3.26 -9.19 -15.29
N GLN A 452 1.94 -9.28 -15.09
CA GLN A 452 1.04 -8.12 -15.08
C GLN A 452 -0.05 -8.26 -14.01
N PHE A 453 0.06 -7.50 -12.92
CA PHE A 453 -0.98 -7.37 -11.92
C PHE A 453 -2.14 -6.53 -12.53
N PRO A 454 -3.42 -6.81 -12.23
CA PRO A 454 -3.97 -7.86 -11.37
C PRO A 454 -4.38 -9.12 -12.16
N ASN A 455 -3.76 -9.37 -13.33
CA ASN A 455 -4.00 -10.56 -14.16
C ASN A 455 -3.02 -11.67 -13.78
N VAL A 456 -3.50 -12.59 -12.96
CA VAL A 456 -2.65 -13.62 -12.34
C VAL A 456 -2.75 -14.89 -13.15
N SER A 457 -1.61 -15.50 -13.49
CA SER A 457 -1.59 -16.74 -14.26
C SER A 457 -0.42 -17.64 -13.84
N SER A 458 -0.48 -18.90 -14.24
CA SER A 458 0.60 -19.85 -13.98
C SER A 458 1.81 -19.55 -14.86
N ASN A 459 2.95 -19.18 -14.27
CA ASN A 459 4.20 -19.10 -14.99
C ASN A 459 4.89 -20.47 -14.99
N THR A 460 5.06 -21.05 -16.18
CA THR A 460 5.68 -22.37 -16.39
C THR A 460 6.90 -22.29 -17.33
N SER A 461 7.27 -21.07 -17.72
CA SER A 461 8.38 -20.80 -18.63
C SER A 461 9.73 -21.10 -17.96
N PRO A 462 10.72 -21.59 -18.71
CA PRO A 462 12.07 -21.79 -18.18
C PRO A 462 12.73 -20.45 -17.83
N HIS A 463 13.55 -20.45 -16.76
CA HIS A 463 14.37 -19.32 -16.33
C HIS A 463 15.67 -19.80 -15.69
N ASN A 464 16.61 -18.88 -15.44
CA ASN A 464 17.92 -19.19 -14.89
C ASN A 464 18.02 -19.03 -13.35
N SER A 465 16.96 -18.64 -12.65
CA SER A 465 16.96 -18.53 -11.18
C SER A 465 16.47 -19.80 -10.46
N GLY A 466 16.65 -20.99 -11.02
CA GLY A 466 16.07 -22.23 -10.48
C GLY A 466 16.50 -22.54 -9.04
N ILE A 467 17.80 -22.45 -8.73
CA ILE A 467 18.34 -22.66 -7.38
C ILE A 467 17.78 -21.63 -6.39
N GLU A 468 17.77 -20.36 -6.78
CA GLU A 468 17.29 -19.25 -5.94
C GLU A 468 15.82 -19.46 -5.57
N GLN A 469 14.96 -19.65 -6.57
CA GLN A 469 13.51 -19.75 -6.33
C GLN A 469 13.11 -21.04 -5.64
N SER A 470 13.72 -22.18 -5.99
CA SER A 470 13.45 -23.45 -5.29
C SER A 470 13.93 -23.42 -3.84
N GLY A 471 15.10 -22.83 -3.57
CA GLY A 471 15.59 -22.64 -2.20
C GLY A 471 14.67 -21.74 -1.39
N ASN A 472 14.27 -20.59 -1.95
CA ASN A 472 13.34 -19.65 -1.33
C ASN A 472 12.01 -20.31 -0.98
N MET A 473 11.38 -21.03 -1.91
CA MET A 473 10.10 -21.71 -1.67
C MET A 473 10.18 -22.77 -0.59
N LEU A 474 11.21 -23.64 -0.60
CA LEU A 474 11.37 -24.69 0.41
C LEU A 474 11.60 -24.10 1.81
N ILE A 475 12.40 -23.04 1.91
CA ILE A 475 12.63 -22.35 3.19
C ILE A 475 11.35 -21.69 3.69
N MET A 476 10.60 -20.99 2.82
CA MET A 476 9.35 -20.33 3.23
C MET A 476 8.26 -21.32 3.64
N VAL A 477 8.10 -22.43 2.92
CA VAL A 477 7.14 -23.50 3.28
C VAL A 477 7.50 -24.11 4.64
N LEU A 478 8.79 -24.38 4.89
CA LEU A 478 9.23 -24.88 6.18
C LEU A 478 8.98 -23.86 7.30
N ALA A 479 9.34 -22.59 7.07
CA ALA A 479 9.14 -21.52 8.05
C ALA A 479 7.66 -21.36 8.41
N HIS A 480 6.77 -21.39 7.43
CA HIS A 480 5.33 -21.39 7.65
C HIS A 480 4.91 -22.57 8.55
N PHE A 481 5.26 -23.80 8.15
CA PHE A 481 4.92 -25.00 8.94
C PHE A 481 5.45 -24.93 10.37
N GLN A 482 6.70 -24.52 10.58
CA GLN A 482 7.30 -24.42 11.90
C GLN A 482 6.61 -23.36 12.78
N ARG A 483 6.01 -22.35 12.18
CA ARG A 483 5.39 -21.23 12.89
C ARG A 483 3.91 -21.44 13.17
N THR A 484 3.19 -22.14 12.30
CA THR A 484 1.74 -22.44 12.43
C THR A 484 1.46 -23.84 12.96
N PHE A 485 2.40 -24.78 12.82
CA PHE A 485 2.18 -26.22 12.94
C PHE A 485 1.13 -26.79 11.97
N ASP A 486 0.73 -26.02 10.94
CA ASP A 486 -0.16 -26.48 9.88
C ASP A 486 0.61 -27.15 8.75
N SER A 487 0.46 -28.47 8.65
CA SER A 487 1.09 -29.29 7.60
C SER A 487 0.33 -29.32 6.29
N SER A 488 -0.78 -28.60 6.13
CA SER A 488 -1.65 -28.70 4.95
C SER A 488 -0.92 -28.40 3.64
N LEU A 489 -0.11 -27.34 3.59
CA LEU A 489 0.70 -27.03 2.40
C LEU A 489 1.76 -28.12 2.12
N VAL A 490 2.39 -28.63 3.18
CA VAL A 490 3.37 -29.72 3.05
C VAL A 490 2.71 -30.97 2.47
N GLN A 491 1.58 -31.40 3.05
CA GLN A 491 0.88 -32.63 2.66
C GLN A 491 0.31 -32.52 1.24
N ASN A 492 -0.33 -31.40 0.91
CA ASN A 492 -1.01 -31.23 -0.38
C ASN A 492 -0.04 -31.08 -1.56
N TYR A 493 1.17 -30.55 -1.32
CA TYR A 493 2.14 -30.25 -2.38
C TYR A 493 3.47 -31.02 -2.25
N TYR A 494 3.55 -32.04 -1.39
CA TYR A 494 4.79 -32.79 -1.17
C TYR A 494 5.50 -33.26 -2.45
N PRO A 495 4.80 -33.83 -3.47
CA PRO A 495 5.45 -34.23 -4.71
C PRO A 495 6.11 -33.07 -5.47
N LEU A 496 5.53 -31.88 -5.43
CA LEU A 496 6.07 -30.66 -6.04
C LEU A 496 7.31 -30.17 -5.27
N LEU A 497 7.23 -30.11 -3.94
CA LEU A 497 8.36 -29.73 -3.08
C LEU A 497 9.55 -30.68 -3.27
N LYS A 498 9.27 -31.98 -3.36
CA LYS A 498 10.25 -33.03 -3.65
C LYS A 498 10.90 -32.86 -5.03
N LEU A 499 10.11 -32.50 -6.05
CA LEU A 499 10.63 -32.21 -7.40
C LEU A 499 11.67 -31.09 -7.35
N TRP A 500 11.35 -29.98 -6.68
CA TRP A 500 12.26 -28.84 -6.52
C TRP A 500 13.51 -29.18 -5.71
N ALA A 501 13.38 -29.95 -4.63
CA ALA A 501 14.53 -30.39 -3.84
C ALA A 501 15.47 -31.31 -4.63
N ASN A 502 14.94 -32.21 -5.47
CA ASN A 502 15.74 -33.04 -6.34
C ASN A 502 16.52 -32.22 -7.38
N TYR A 503 15.91 -31.18 -7.92
CA TYR A 503 16.61 -30.22 -8.77
C TYR A 503 17.78 -29.56 -8.01
N LEU A 504 17.55 -29.09 -6.79
CA LEU A 504 18.63 -28.51 -5.97
C LEU A 504 19.77 -29.50 -5.73
N VAL A 505 19.49 -30.77 -5.41
CA VAL A 505 20.54 -31.79 -5.20
C VAL A 505 21.44 -31.94 -6.42
N ASN A 506 20.86 -31.88 -7.63
CA ASN A 506 21.61 -32.06 -8.87
C ASN A 506 22.40 -30.81 -9.29
N GLU A 507 21.86 -29.61 -9.06
CA GLU A 507 22.37 -28.38 -9.65
C GLU A 507 23.19 -27.51 -8.67
N THR A 508 22.99 -27.65 -7.36
CA THR A 508 23.54 -26.70 -6.36
C THR A 508 25.06 -26.57 -6.41
N LEU A 509 25.79 -27.69 -6.50
CA LEU A 509 27.27 -27.66 -6.47
C LEU A 509 27.87 -27.03 -7.75
N ASN A 510 27.17 -27.18 -8.88
CA ASN A 510 27.60 -26.70 -10.19
C ASN A 510 26.54 -25.76 -10.78
N ALA A 511 26.30 -24.63 -10.09
CA ALA A 511 25.22 -23.71 -10.42
C ALA A 511 25.27 -23.16 -11.87
N GLY A 512 26.43 -23.17 -12.53
CA GLY A 512 26.57 -22.82 -13.93
C GLY A 512 26.10 -21.37 -14.20
N PHE A 513 25.19 -21.21 -15.15
CA PHE A 513 24.65 -19.90 -15.55
C PHE A 513 23.47 -19.42 -14.70
N GLN A 514 23.20 -20.07 -13.56
CA GLN A 514 22.09 -19.67 -12.70
C GLN A 514 22.37 -18.36 -11.95
N THR A 515 21.30 -17.59 -11.71
CA THR A 515 21.35 -16.26 -11.12
C THR A 515 20.70 -16.22 -9.75
N THR A 516 21.19 -15.33 -8.89
CA THR A 516 20.51 -14.92 -7.65
C THR A 516 19.39 -13.93 -7.95
N SER A 517 18.80 -13.33 -6.91
CA SER A 517 17.85 -12.24 -7.07
C SER A 517 18.44 -11.10 -7.89
N LEU A 518 17.65 -10.52 -8.79
CA LEU A 518 18.05 -9.36 -9.58
C LEU A 518 18.35 -8.15 -8.69
N SER A 519 17.76 -8.08 -7.49
CA SER A 519 18.02 -7.05 -6.49
C SER A 519 19.46 -7.08 -5.94
N ASP A 520 20.16 -8.22 -6.02
CA ASP A 520 21.54 -8.32 -5.57
C ASP A 520 22.51 -7.59 -6.52
N GLY A 521 22.10 -7.36 -7.78
CA GLY A 521 22.94 -6.73 -8.80
C GLY A 521 24.18 -7.55 -9.23
N ILE A 522 24.19 -8.86 -8.93
CA ILE A 522 25.34 -9.73 -9.20
C ILE A 522 25.17 -10.45 -10.55
N THR A 523 26.13 -10.28 -11.45
CA THR A 523 26.11 -10.84 -12.82
C THR A 523 27.11 -11.98 -13.06
N SER A 524 27.95 -12.29 -12.07
CA SER A 524 28.93 -13.39 -12.16
C SER A 524 28.29 -14.77 -12.00
N PHE A 525 28.90 -15.80 -12.60
CA PHE A 525 28.47 -17.19 -12.48
C PHE A 525 29.08 -17.89 -11.25
N ASN A 526 28.54 -19.06 -10.87
CA ASN A 526 29.01 -19.87 -9.74
C ASN A 526 29.12 -19.08 -8.42
N GLN A 527 28.02 -18.42 -8.05
CA GLN A 527 27.99 -17.53 -6.89
C GLN A 527 27.89 -18.32 -5.58
N THR A 528 28.69 -17.93 -4.58
CA THR A 528 28.62 -18.51 -3.22
C THR A 528 27.23 -18.38 -2.60
N ASN A 529 26.58 -17.22 -2.76
CA ASN A 529 25.23 -16.98 -2.23
C ASN A 529 24.23 -18.01 -2.76
N LEU A 530 24.30 -18.29 -4.07
CA LEU A 530 23.40 -19.23 -4.73
C LEU A 530 23.63 -20.68 -4.28
N VAL A 531 24.89 -21.11 -4.15
CA VAL A 531 25.23 -22.45 -3.64
C VAL A 531 24.74 -22.62 -2.21
N LEU A 532 24.96 -21.63 -1.34
CA LEU A 532 24.48 -21.64 0.05
C LEU A 532 22.94 -21.70 0.11
N LYS A 533 22.25 -20.94 -0.74
CA LYS A 533 20.79 -21.00 -0.86
C LYS A 533 20.31 -22.41 -1.21
N GLY A 534 20.94 -23.06 -2.18
CA GLY A 534 20.63 -24.43 -2.57
C GLY A 534 20.84 -25.43 -1.43
N ILE A 535 21.96 -25.35 -0.71
CA ILE A 535 22.26 -26.20 0.46
C ILE A 535 21.18 -26.04 1.54
N LEU A 536 20.81 -24.79 1.86
CA LEU A 536 19.77 -24.49 2.85
C LEU A 536 18.40 -24.98 2.39
N GLY A 537 18.06 -24.86 1.10
CA GLY A 537 16.84 -25.41 0.53
C GLY A 537 16.75 -26.94 0.63
N ILE A 538 17.85 -27.65 0.38
CA ILE A 538 17.91 -29.12 0.53
C ILE A 538 17.76 -29.51 2.00
N SER A 539 18.41 -28.79 2.92
CA SER A 539 18.25 -29.00 4.37
C SER A 539 16.81 -28.72 4.83
N ALA A 540 16.19 -27.67 4.28
CA ALA A 540 14.78 -27.37 4.55
C ALA A 540 13.87 -28.52 4.09
N MET A 541 14.12 -29.09 2.91
CA MET A 541 13.38 -30.27 2.45
C MET A 541 13.54 -31.47 3.38
N SER A 542 14.73 -31.71 3.95
CA SER A 542 14.91 -32.78 4.95
C SER A 542 13.96 -32.61 6.16
N SER A 543 13.81 -31.37 6.63
CA SER A 543 12.89 -31.03 7.72
C SER A 543 11.43 -31.17 7.30
N ILE A 544 11.07 -30.74 6.08
CA ILE A 544 9.73 -30.91 5.49
C ILE A 544 9.38 -32.41 5.37
N SER A 545 10.29 -33.24 4.86
CA SER A 545 10.12 -34.70 4.77
C SER A 545 9.90 -35.32 6.14
N SER A 546 10.68 -34.90 7.15
CA SER A 546 10.50 -35.38 8.52
C SER A 546 9.12 -35.01 9.07
N ALA A 547 8.67 -33.77 8.85
CA ALA A 547 7.35 -33.30 9.24
C ALA A 547 6.20 -34.06 8.54
N ASN A 548 6.44 -34.52 7.31
CA ASN A 548 5.47 -35.31 6.54
C ASN A 548 5.58 -36.83 6.77
N ASN A 549 6.39 -37.29 7.72
CA ASN A 549 6.69 -38.71 7.99
C ASN A 549 7.38 -39.46 6.84
N GLU A 550 8.01 -38.74 5.91
CA GLU A 550 8.77 -39.27 4.78
C GLU A 550 10.23 -39.49 5.20
N ASN A 551 10.45 -40.34 6.22
CA ASN A 551 11.74 -40.50 6.90
C ASN A 551 12.89 -40.94 5.97
N GLY A 552 12.58 -41.68 4.90
CA GLY A 552 13.57 -42.07 3.89
C GLY A 552 14.08 -40.87 3.10
N ASP A 553 13.18 -40.01 2.63
CA ASP A 553 13.52 -38.77 1.94
C ASP A 553 14.27 -37.81 2.87
N ALA A 554 13.83 -37.69 4.13
CA ALA A 554 14.47 -36.86 5.14
C ALA A 554 15.96 -37.21 5.30
N ALA A 555 16.28 -38.50 5.43
CA ALA A 555 17.65 -38.98 5.54
C ALA A 555 18.47 -38.68 4.27
N VAL A 556 17.88 -38.88 3.08
CA VAL A 556 18.54 -38.61 1.79
C VAL A 556 18.90 -37.13 1.65
N TYR A 557 17.96 -36.22 1.93
CA TYR A 557 18.22 -34.78 1.81
C TYR A 557 19.18 -34.27 2.91
N GLN A 558 19.14 -34.84 4.12
CA GLN A 558 20.10 -34.51 5.18
C GLN A 558 21.53 -34.88 4.75
N VAL A 559 21.74 -36.10 4.26
CA VAL A 559 23.05 -36.54 3.77
C VAL A 559 23.50 -35.70 2.57
N SER A 560 22.58 -35.38 1.65
CA SER A 560 22.91 -34.60 0.46
C SER A 560 23.35 -33.17 0.78
N SER A 561 22.63 -32.47 1.66
CA SER A 561 23.01 -31.11 2.08
C SER A 561 24.37 -31.07 2.78
N VAL A 562 24.65 -32.03 3.67
CA VAL A 562 25.95 -32.14 4.35
C VAL A 562 27.08 -32.46 3.38
N ASN A 563 26.87 -33.39 2.45
CA ASN A 563 27.88 -33.74 1.45
C ASN A 563 28.19 -32.57 0.51
N ILE A 564 27.16 -31.86 0.02
CA ILE A 564 27.35 -30.69 -0.84
C ILE A 564 28.07 -29.58 -0.07
N LEU A 565 27.70 -29.31 1.18
CA LEU A 565 28.41 -28.35 2.04
C LEU A 565 29.88 -28.73 2.23
N SER A 566 30.17 -30.01 2.46
CA SER A 566 31.53 -30.50 2.62
C SER A 566 32.38 -30.44 1.34
N LEU A 567 31.76 -30.53 0.16
CA LEU A 567 32.45 -30.40 -1.13
C LEU A 567 32.65 -28.95 -1.54
N TRP A 568 31.76 -28.06 -1.08
CA TRP A 568 31.84 -26.62 -1.33
C TRP A 568 32.88 -25.92 -0.44
N ASN A 569 32.99 -26.32 0.83
CA ASN A 569 34.05 -25.87 1.77
C ASN A 569 35.43 -26.36 1.32
#